data_AF-A0A258HYF2-F1
#
_entry.id   AF-A0A258HYF2-F1
#
_cell.length_a   1.000
_cell.length_b   1.000
_cell.length_c   1.000
_cell.angle_alpha   90.00
_cell.angle_beta   90.00
_cell.angle_gamma   90.00
#
_symmetry.space_group_name_H-M   'P 1'
#
loop_
_entity.id
_entity.type
_entity.pdbx_description
1 polymer ?
#
loop_
_entity_poly.entity_id
_entity_poly.type
_entity_poly.pdbx_seq_one_letter_code
_entity_poly.pdbx_strand_id
1 'polypeptide(L)'
;MADELDTLMIDVRANTSGFAADVAQMRGSFDSVLVDGFGRAGDTLERGLLGAIRRGSLGFEDLRRVALNVLGDIAAQAVQAGIGSLGGGAGAGGASLGLGSLIGSIFGLPGRATGGPVAPGRGYLVGERGPEMFVPTSAGRVEPSVGGGKGRDVNVSIRIVSPQGSNQPESLRRSGRQVAQAVRRALNDF
;
A
#
# COMPACT_ATOMS: atom_id res chain seq x y z
N MET A 1 -33.75 36.82 -33.16
CA MET A 1 -33.73 35.40 -32.74
C MET A 1 -32.79 34.56 -33.60
N ALA A 2 -32.76 34.70 -34.94
CA ALA A 2 -31.81 33.96 -35.78
C ALA A 2 -30.33 34.41 -35.58
N ASP A 3 -30.07 35.71 -35.45
CA ASP A 3 -28.71 36.25 -35.36
C ASP A 3 -27.97 35.88 -34.04
N GLU A 4 -28.74 35.65 -32.97
CA GLU A 4 -28.22 35.31 -31.64
C GLU A 4 -27.78 33.83 -31.56
N LEU A 5 -28.49 32.95 -32.27
CA LEU A 5 -28.14 31.53 -32.40
C LEU A 5 -26.90 31.35 -33.27
N ASP A 6 -26.76 32.14 -34.33
CA ASP A 6 -25.61 32.08 -35.24
C ASP A 6 -24.32 32.53 -34.52
N THR A 7 -24.42 33.59 -33.71
CA THR A 7 -23.32 34.06 -32.87
C THR A 7 -22.89 32.99 -31.85
N LEU A 8 -23.85 32.36 -31.16
CA LEU A 8 -23.55 31.30 -30.19
C LEU A 8 -22.93 30.07 -30.87
N MET A 9 -23.38 29.71 -32.07
CA MET A 9 -22.78 28.62 -32.85
C MET A 9 -21.35 28.92 -33.28
N ILE A 10 -21.06 30.16 -33.68
CA ILE A 10 -19.71 30.61 -34.03
C ILE A 10 -18.78 30.53 -32.81
N ASP A 11 -19.23 30.96 -31.64
CA ASP A 11 -18.46 30.91 -30.39
C ASP A 11 -18.18 29.47 -29.94
N VAL A 12 -19.18 28.59 -29.99
CA VAL A 12 -19.00 27.16 -29.65
C VAL A 12 -18.04 26.49 -30.63
N ARG A 13 -18.11 26.82 -31.92
CA ARG A 13 -17.21 26.28 -32.93
C ARG A 13 -15.78 26.77 -32.74
N ALA A 14 -15.60 28.05 -32.43
CA ALA A 14 -14.31 28.63 -32.10
C ALA A 14 -13.70 27.97 -30.86
N ASN A 15 -14.47 27.84 -29.77
CA ASN A 15 -14.03 27.18 -28.54
C ASN A 15 -13.66 25.72 -28.74
N THR A 16 -14.44 24.98 -29.54
CA THR A 16 -14.15 23.57 -29.85
C THR A 16 -12.88 23.42 -30.68
N SER A 17 -12.64 24.34 -31.63
CA SER A 17 -11.42 24.33 -32.44
C SER A 17 -10.16 24.67 -31.63
N GLY A 18 -10.26 25.60 -30.66
CA GLY A 18 -9.19 25.91 -29.72
C GLY A 18 -8.88 24.73 -28.80
N PHE A 19 -9.92 24.12 -28.22
CA PHE A 19 -9.76 22.93 -27.38
C PHE A 19 -9.10 21.76 -28.12
N ALA A 20 -9.45 21.52 -29.38
CA ALA A 20 -8.83 20.48 -30.19
C ALA A 20 -7.34 20.74 -30.45
N ALA A 21 -6.95 21.99 -30.67
CA ALA A 21 -5.56 22.39 -30.82
C ALA A 21 -4.76 22.20 -29.52
N ASP A 22 -5.33 22.58 -28.38
CA ASP A 22 -4.71 22.43 -27.06
C ASP A 22 -4.49 20.95 -26.71
N VAL A 23 -5.46 20.07 -26.99
CA VAL A 23 -5.33 18.63 -26.77
C VAL A 23 -4.24 18.03 -27.66
N ALA A 24 -4.12 18.47 -28.92
CA ALA A 24 -3.07 18.02 -29.82
C ALA A 24 -1.67 18.45 -29.32
N GLN A 25 -1.55 19.67 -28.80
CA GLN A 25 -0.32 20.17 -28.19
C GLN A 25 0.06 19.41 -26.92
N MET A 26 -0.91 19.17 -26.02
CA MET A 26 -0.69 18.34 -24.83
C MET A 26 -0.20 16.96 -25.22
N ARG A 27 -0.87 16.30 -26.17
CA ARG A 27 -0.47 14.97 -26.66
C ARG A 27 0.97 14.96 -27.19
N GLY A 28 1.37 15.95 -27.98
CA GLY A 28 2.75 16.03 -28.48
C GLY A 28 3.79 16.21 -27.37
N SER A 29 3.46 17.02 -26.34
CA SER A 29 4.35 17.20 -25.18
C SER A 29 4.48 15.93 -24.34
N PHE A 30 3.39 15.19 -24.15
CA PHE A 30 3.43 13.91 -23.43
C PHE A 30 4.20 12.85 -24.21
N ASP A 31 3.95 12.73 -25.52
CA ASP A 31 4.59 11.71 -26.36
C ASP A 31 6.11 11.93 -26.43
N SER A 32 6.56 13.17 -26.62
CA SER A 32 8.00 13.49 -26.62
C SER A 32 8.67 13.20 -25.28
N VAL A 33 8.06 13.59 -24.15
CA VAL A 33 8.63 13.34 -22.82
C VAL A 33 8.66 11.84 -22.49
N LEU A 34 7.59 11.10 -22.81
CA LEU A 34 7.51 9.68 -22.55
C LEU A 34 8.45 8.88 -23.46
N VAL A 35 8.42 9.11 -24.77
CA VAL A 35 9.26 8.39 -25.74
C VAL A 35 10.73 8.67 -25.48
N ASP A 36 11.12 9.94 -25.26
CA ASP A 36 12.51 10.28 -24.95
C ASP A 36 12.93 9.73 -23.58
N GLY A 37 12.03 9.75 -22.59
CA GLY A 37 12.26 9.19 -21.26
C GLY A 37 12.50 7.69 -21.29
N PHE A 38 11.63 6.95 -22.00
CA PHE A 38 11.75 5.50 -22.17
C PHE A 38 12.97 5.13 -23.02
N GLY A 39 13.30 5.90 -24.06
CA GLY A 39 14.51 5.69 -24.85
C GLY A 39 15.78 5.80 -23.99
N ARG A 40 15.91 6.89 -23.23
CA ARG A 40 17.05 7.08 -22.32
C ARG A 40 17.13 6.00 -21.25
N ALA A 41 15.99 5.60 -20.67
CA ALA A 41 15.94 4.52 -19.70
C ALA A 41 16.36 3.17 -20.32
N GLY A 42 15.88 2.87 -21.54
CA GLY A 42 16.28 1.71 -22.33
C GLY A 42 17.78 1.66 -22.57
N ASP A 43 18.38 2.77 -23.01
CA ASP A 43 19.82 2.86 -23.26
C ASP A 43 20.65 2.63 -21.99
N THR A 44 20.17 3.08 -20.83
CA THR A 44 20.86 2.81 -19.55
C THR A 44 20.75 1.35 -19.13
N LEU A 45 19.58 0.74 -19.32
CA LEU A 45 19.33 -0.66 -19.02
C LEU A 45 20.14 -1.56 -19.94
N GLU A 46 20.19 -1.27 -21.23
CA GLU A 46 20.96 -2.00 -22.22
C GLU A 46 22.46 -1.94 -21.89
N ARG A 47 23.00 -0.75 -21.59
CA ARG A 47 24.41 -0.60 -21.18
C ARG A 47 24.72 -1.33 -19.88
N GLY A 48 23.81 -1.29 -18.90
CA GLY A 48 23.94 -2.01 -17.64
C GLY A 48 23.94 -3.52 -17.84
N LEU A 49 23.00 -4.02 -18.64
CA LEU A 49 22.83 -5.45 -18.91
C LEU A 49 23.97 -5.99 -19.79
N LEU A 50 24.36 -5.30 -20.86
CA LEU A 50 25.53 -5.65 -21.66
C LEU A 50 26.82 -5.60 -20.85
N GLY A 51 26.95 -4.64 -19.94
CA GLY A 51 28.06 -4.56 -18.99
C GLY A 51 28.10 -5.78 -18.06
N ALA A 52 26.96 -6.16 -17.49
CA ALA A 52 26.81 -7.32 -16.62
C ALA A 52 27.09 -8.65 -17.35
N ILE A 53 26.58 -8.79 -18.58
CA ILE A 53 26.79 -9.96 -19.44
C ILE A 53 28.27 -10.07 -19.83
N ARG A 54 28.92 -8.98 -20.24
CA ARG A 54 30.36 -8.98 -20.58
C ARG A 54 31.26 -9.24 -19.37
N ARG A 55 30.85 -8.82 -18.18
CA ARG A 55 31.58 -9.04 -16.93
C ARG A 55 31.42 -10.46 -16.39
N GLY A 56 30.40 -11.20 -16.82
CA GLY A 56 30.21 -12.61 -16.49
C GLY A 56 29.88 -12.88 -15.01
N SER A 57 29.59 -11.86 -14.21
CA SER A 57 29.25 -11.99 -12.80
C SER A 57 28.05 -11.15 -12.43
N LEU A 58 26.91 -11.79 -12.18
CA LEU A 58 25.89 -11.24 -11.28
C LEU A 58 26.41 -11.42 -9.85
N GLY A 59 27.43 -10.63 -9.48
CA GLY A 59 28.05 -10.66 -8.17
C GLY A 59 27.22 -9.84 -7.18
N PHE A 60 26.93 -10.41 -6.00
CA PHE A 60 26.26 -9.71 -4.90
C PHE A 60 26.97 -8.39 -4.51
N GLU A 61 28.27 -8.31 -4.76
CA GLU A 61 29.10 -7.12 -4.56
C GLU A 61 28.81 -6.00 -5.57
N ASP A 62 28.47 -6.32 -6.83
CA ASP A 62 28.05 -5.33 -7.83
C ASP A 62 26.63 -4.81 -7.51
N LEU A 63 25.71 -5.69 -7.10
CA LEU A 63 24.40 -5.29 -6.60
C LEU A 63 24.51 -4.40 -5.36
N ARG A 64 25.42 -4.73 -4.44
CA ARG A 64 25.72 -3.90 -3.27
C ARG A 64 26.28 -2.55 -3.68
N ARG A 65 27.23 -2.48 -4.61
CA ARG A 65 27.78 -1.20 -5.10
C ARG A 65 26.73 -0.34 -5.79
N VAL A 66 25.91 -0.94 -6.66
CA VAL A 66 24.82 -0.23 -7.34
C VAL A 66 23.79 0.25 -6.32
N ALA A 67 23.37 -0.59 -5.37
CA ALA A 67 22.44 -0.21 -4.31
C ALA A 67 22.99 0.91 -3.43
N LEU A 68 24.27 0.87 -3.06
CA LEU A 68 24.91 1.92 -2.26
C LEU A 68 25.04 3.23 -3.04
N ASN A 69 25.34 3.18 -4.35
CA ASN A 69 25.39 4.36 -5.19
C ASN A 69 23.99 4.99 -5.35
N VAL A 70 22.97 4.18 -5.63
CA VAL A 70 21.57 4.65 -5.72
C VAL A 70 21.10 5.24 -4.39
N LEU A 71 21.44 4.60 -3.27
CA LEU A 71 21.09 5.13 -1.94
C LEU A 71 21.83 6.45 -1.65
N GLY A 72 23.09 6.58 -2.10
CA GLY A 72 23.86 7.81 -2.04
C GLY A 72 23.24 8.93 -2.89
N ASP A 73 22.81 8.64 -4.11
CA ASP A 73 22.17 9.59 -5.00
C ASP A 73 20.81 10.05 -4.45
N ILE A 74 20.01 9.13 -3.89
CA ILE A 74 18.74 9.44 -3.22
C ILE A 74 18.98 10.29 -1.97
N ALA A 75 20.00 9.97 -1.17
CA ALA A 75 20.35 10.76 0.01
C ALA A 75 20.83 12.16 -0.37
N ALA A 76 21.65 12.28 -1.42
CA ALA A 76 22.10 13.58 -1.93
C ALA A 76 20.93 14.40 -2.47
N GLN A 77 19.99 13.79 -3.21
CA GLN A 77 18.79 14.45 -3.69
C GLN A 77 17.82 14.83 -2.56
N ALA A 78 17.67 13.99 -1.54
CA ALA A 78 16.85 14.26 -0.37
C ALA A 78 17.44 15.38 0.51
N VAL A 79 18.77 15.44 0.63
CA VAL A 79 19.48 16.54 1.31
C VAL A 79 19.38 17.82 0.47
N GLN A 80 19.53 17.75 -0.85
CA GLN A 80 19.35 18.91 -1.74
C GLN A 80 17.90 19.44 -1.70
N ALA A 81 16.90 18.56 -1.68
CA ALA A 81 15.48 18.91 -1.56
C ALA A 81 15.08 19.33 -0.14
N GLY A 82 15.73 18.76 0.88
CA GLY A 82 15.56 19.11 2.30
C GLY A 82 16.20 20.45 2.64
N ILE A 83 17.40 20.72 2.15
CA ILE A 83 18.07 22.02 2.29
C ILE A 83 17.36 23.08 1.44
N GLY A 84 16.85 22.72 0.26
CA GLY A 84 15.99 23.60 -0.56
C GLY A 84 14.66 23.95 0.11
N SER A 85 14.11 23.07 0.96
CA SER A 85 12.88 23.33 1.72
C SER A 85 13.11 23.98 3.09
N LEU A 86 14.33 23.93 3.64
CA LEU A 86 14.71 24.62 4.88
C LEU A 86 15.23 26.05 4.64
N GLY A 87 15.71 26.36 3.43
CA GLY A 87 16.25 27.68 3.07
C GLY A 87 15.24 28.70 2.53
N GLY A 88 13.96 28.34 2.38
CA GLY A 88 12.96 29.18 1.71
C GLY A 88 11.61 29.21 2.41
N GLY A 89 11.47 30.10 3.38
CA GLY A 89 10.17 30.66 3.78
C GLY A 89 9.37 29.86 4.81
N ALA A 90 9.51 30.25 6.07
CA ALA A 90 8.46 30.08 7.05
C ALA A 90 7.19 30.81 6.58
N GLY A 91 6.15 30.07 6.20
CA GLY A 91 4.87 30.65 5.78
C GLY A 91 3.84 29.59 5.42
N ALA A 92 2.82 29.48 6.26
CA ALA A 92 1.49 28.90 6.06
C ALA A 92 1.16 28.22 4.71
N GLY A 93 0.74 26.95 4.80
CA GLY A 93 -0.25 26.34 3.91
C GLY A 93 0.14 26.18 2.44
N GLY A 94 0.67 25.01 2.06
CA GLY A 94 0.79 24.67 0.65
C GLY A 94 1.69 23.47 0.39
N ALA A 95 1.06 22.35 0.00
CA ALA A 95 1.54 21.50 -1.09
C ALA A 95 3.06 21.18 -1.11
N SER A 96 3.51 20.33 -0.19
CA SER A 96 4.68 19.48 -0.45
C SER A 96 4.27 18.41 -1.49
N LEU A 97 4.18 18.80 -2.76
CA LEU A 97 4.10 17.91 -3.93
C LEU A 97 5.46 17.25 -4.22
N GLY A 98 6.16 16.83 -3.16
CA GLY A 98 7.39 16.06 -3.27
C GLY A 98 7.06 14.65 -3.75
N LEU A 99 7.98 14.05 -4.49
CA LEU A 99 7.96 12.68 -5.02
C LEU A 99 7.52 11.60 -4.01
N GLY A 100 7.56 11.87 -2.70
CA GLY A 100 6.96 11.03 -1.66
C GLY A 100 5.43 10.91 -1.71
N SER A 101 4.71 11.91 -2.22
CA SER A 101 3.24 11.86 -2.37
C SER A 101 2.80 11.02 -3.58
N LEU A 102 3.62 10.95 -4.63
CA LEU A 102 3.34 10.16 -5.84
C LEU A 102 3.71 8.68 -5.66
N ILE A 103 4.78 8.39 -4.91
CA ILE A 103 5.10 7.03 -4.48
C ILE A 103 4.03 6.50 -3.50
N GLY A 104 3.49 7.35 -2.63
CA GLY A 104 2.41 7.01 -1.72
C GLY A 104 1.04 6.77 -2.37
N SER A 105 0.81 7.24 -3.60
CA SER A 105 -0.44 7.00 -4.33
C SER A 105 -0.40 5.78 -5.24
N ILE A 106 0.79 5.39 -5.73
CA ILE A 106 0.96 4.22 -6.62
C ILE A 106 1.11 2.91 -5.82
N PHE A 107 1.66 2.96 -4.60
CA PHE A 107 1.84 1.78 -3.74
C PHE A 107 0.68 1.49 -2.77
N GLY A 108 -0.50 2.06 -3.03
CA GLY A 108 -1.69 1.81 -2.23
C GLY A 108 -1.73 2.66 -0.96
N LEU A 109 -2.95 2.86 -0.46
CA LEU A 109 -3.24 3.57 0.78
C LEU A 109 -2.22 3.14 1.86
N PRO A 110 -1.70 4.07 2.68
CA PRO A 110 -0.66 3.75 3.66
C PRO A 110 -1.12 2.56 4.49
N GLY A 111 -0.51 1.40 4.25
CA GLY A 111 -0.89 0.15 4.88
C GLY A 111 -0.85 0.33 6.39
N ARG A 112 -1.98 0.11 7.05
CA ARG A 112 -2.13 0.16 8.51
C ARG A 112 -1.99 -1.22 9.15
N ALA A 113 -1.49 -2.21 8.39
CA ALA A 113 -1.15 -3.53 8.92
C ALA A 113 -0.10 -3.46 10.05
N THR A 114 0.76 -2.43 10.04
CA THR A 114 1.75 -2.14 11.10
C THR A 114 1.20 -1.21 12.20
N GLY A 115 -0.09 -0.86 12.14
CA GLY A 115 -0.73 0.08 13.05
C GLY A 115 -0.49 1.55 12.71
N GLY A 116 -1.03 2.43 13.57
CA GLY A 116 -0.81 3.88 13.51
C GLY A 116 -2.08 4.72 13.59
N PRO A 117 -1.95 6.05 13.74
CA PRO A 117 -3.09 6.96 13.88
C PRO A 117 -3.94 6.99 12.60
N VAL A 118 -5.25 7.06 12.80
CA VAL A 118 -6.27 7.14 11.75
C VAL A 118 -7.12 8.40 11.92
N ALA A 119 -7.45 9.01 10.80
CA ALA A 119 -8.28 10.21 10.73
C ALA A 119 -9.68 9.86 10.20
N PRO A 120 -10.72 10.54 10.67
CA PRO A 120 -12.08 10.30 10.20
C PRO A 120 -12.20 10.54 8.69
N GLY A 121 -13.01 9.72 8.01
CA GLY A 121 -13.32 9.85 6.59
C GLY A 121 -12.21 9.45 5.62
N ARG A 122 -11.04 9.01 6.12
CA ARG A 122 -9.96 8.48 5.29
C ARG A 122 -9.98 6.96 5.27
N GLY A 123 -9.92 6.38 4.07
CA GLY A 123 -9.70 4.95 3.93
C GLY A 123 -8.28 4.56 4.30
N TYR A 124 -8.14 3.40 4.92
CA TYR A 124 -6.90 2.76 5.26
C TYR A 124 -6.99 1.28 4.88
N LEU A 125 -5.93 0.71 4.34
CA LEU A 125 -5.89 -0.73 4.11
C LEU A 125 -5.36 -1.42 5.38
N VAL A 126 -6.16 -2.26 6.01
CA VAL A 126 -5.80 -3.03 7.22
C VAL A 126 -5.86 -4.50 6.83
N GLY A 127 -4.74 -5.22 6.86
CA GLY A 127 -4.62 -6.48 6.13
C GLY A 127 -3.99 -7.64 6.89
N GLU A 128 -4.59 -8.04 8.01
CA GLU A 128 -4.13 -9.20 8.79
C GLU A 128 -4.63 -10.55 8.20
N ARG A 129 -5.70 -10.53 7.39
CA ARG A 129 -6.31 -11.72 6.73
C ARG A 129 -6.69 -11.52 5.26
N GLY A 130 -6.11 -10.50 4.61
CA GLY A 130 -6.47 -10.09 3.25
C GLY A 130 -6.65 -8.57 3.15
N PRO A 131 -6.77 -8.01 1.94
CA PRO A 131 -6.88 -6.56 1.74
C PRO A 131 -8.28 -6.05 2.16
N GLU A 132 -8.46 -5.75 3.44
CA GLU A 132 -9.66 -5.10 3.95
C GLU A 132 -9.46 -3.57 4.03
N MET A 133 -10.51 -2.82 3.70
CA MET A 133 -10.52 -1.36 3.78
C MET A 133 -11.22 -0.92 5.07
N PHE A 134 -10.53 -0.12 5.87
CA PHE A 134 -11.02 0.49 7.09
C PHE A 134 -11.19 2.00 6.90
N VAL A 135 -12.41 2.51 7.07
CA VAL A 135 -12.73 3.95 7.01
C VAL A 135 -13.31 4.36 8.37
N PRO A 136 -12.54 5.01 9.26
CA PRO A 136 -13.04 5.40 10.56
C PRO A 136 -13.95 6.62 10.45
N THR A 137 -14.96 6.68 11.32
CA THR A 137 -15.86 7.84 11.46
C THR A 137 -15.39 8.85 12.50
N SER A 138 -14.40 8.48 13.31
CA SER A 138 -13.79 9.32 14.35
C SER A 138 -12.26 9.14 14.37
N ALA A 139 -11.54 10.09 14.95
CA ALA A 139 -10.10 9.99 15.09
C ALA A 139 -9.74 8.87 16.07
N GLY A 140 -8.71 8.08 15.75
CA GLY A 140 -8.30 6.94 16.56
C GLY A 140 -6.93 6.41 16.20
N ARG A 141 -6.60 5.21 16.67
CA ARG A 141 -5.36 4.50 16.34
C ARG A 141 -5.66 3.04 16.03
N VAL A 142 -5.03 2.50 15.00
CA VAL A 142 -4.99 1.06 14.73
C VAL A 142 -3.84 0.49 15.54
N GLU A 143 -4.16 -0.42 16.47
CA GLU A 143 -3.15 -1.22 17.16
C GLU A 143 -2.87 -2.47 16.33
N PRO A 144 -1.62 -2.73 15.93
CA PRO A 144 -1.28 -4.00 15.30
C PRO A 144 -1.34 -5.09 16.37
N SER A 145 -1.90 -6.24 16.03
CA SER A 145 -1.77 -7.44 16.87
C SER A 145 -0.29 -7.83 16.97
N VAL A 146 0.39 -7.42 18.05
CA VAL A 146 1.78 -7.82 18.33
C VAL A 146 1.78 -9.30 18.73
N GLY A 147 1.84 -10.18 17.73
CA GLY A 147 2.04 -11.61 17.94
C GLY A 147 1.07 -12.45 17.12
N GLY A 148 1.59 -13.04 16.04
CA GLY A 148 0.97 -14.24 15.48
C GLY A 148 0.81 -15.31 16.55
N GLY A 149 -0.28 -16.08 16.46
CA GLY A 149 -0.31 -17.44 17.00
C GLY A 149 0.01 -17.62 18.48
N LYS A 150 -0.32 -16.67 19.37
CA LYS A 150 -0.51 -17.03 20.78
C LYS A 150 -1.90 -17.66 20.87
N GLY A 151 -1.96 -18.98 20.70
CA GLY A 151 -3.16 -19.76 20.97
C GLY A 151 -3.74 -19.24 22.27
N ARG A 152 -4.99 -18.77 22.24
CA ARG A 152 -5.70 -18.43 23.47
C ARG A 152 -5.63 -19.68 24.33
N ASP A 153 -4.96 -19.61 25.49
CA ASP A 153 -5.00 -20.69 26.47
C ASP A 153 -6.43 -20.73 27.02
N VAL A 154 -7.32 -21.44 26.30
CA VAL A 154 -8.70 -21.64 26.70
C VAL A 154 -8.72 -22.81 27.66
N ASN A 155 -8.74 -22.49 28.96
CA ASN A 155 -8.93 -23.50 30.00
C ASN A 155 -10.42 -23.84 30.13
N VAL A 156 -10.83 -25.02 29.63
CA VAL A 156 -12.22 -25.50 29.72
C VAL A 156 -12.34 -26.51 30.86
N SER A 157 -12.97 -26.11 31.96
CA SER A 157 -13.30 -27.03 33.06
C SER A 157 -14.68 -27.67 32.85
N ILE A 158 -14.73 -28.99 32.65
CA ILE A 158 -15.98 -29.74 32.46
C ILE A 158 -16.26 -30.57 33.71
N ARG A 159 -17.35 -30.24 34.42
CA ARG A 159 -17.81 -31.00 35.59
C ARG A 159 -18.89 -31.99 35.16
N ILE A 160 -18.60 -33.28 35.25
CA ILE A 160 -19.57 -34.35 34.97
C ILE A 160 -20.20 -34.77 36.29
N VAL A 161 -21.49 -34.48 36.47
CA VAL A 161 -22.24 -34.87 37.68
C VAL A 161 -22.92 -36.21 37.42
N SER A 162 -22.58 -37.22 38.22
CA SER A 162 -23.22 -38.54 38.15
C SER A 162 -24.45 -38.60 39.08
N PRO A 163 -25.58 -39.18 38.64
CA PRO A 163 -26.71 -39.47 39.53
C PRO A 163 -26.29 -40.43 40.65
N GLN A 164 -26.79 -40.21 41.86
CA GLN A 164 -26.49 -41.10 42.99
C GLN A 164 -26.98 -42.53 42.68
N GLY A 165 -26.07 -43.51 42.74
CA GLY A 165 -26.37 -44.93 42.49
C GLY A 165 -25.76 -45.54 41.21
N SER A 166 -25.05 -44.77 40.37
CA SER A 166 -24.40 -45.31 39.17
C SER A 166 -23.00 -45.89 39.48
N ASN A 167 -22.88 -47.21 39.58
CA ASN A 167 -21.62 -47.93 39.83
C ASN A 167 -20.73 -48.12 38.58
N GLN A 168 -20.78 -47.20 37.60
CA GLN A 168 -20.05 -47.33 36.34
C GLN A 168 -19.01 -46.20 36.14
N PRO A 169 -17.88 -46.23 36.87
CA PRO A 169 -16.82 -45.23 36.72
C PRO A 169 -16.14 -45.29 35.34
N GLU A 170 -16.14 -46.45 34.67
CA GLU A 170 -15.45 -46.65 33.38
C GLU A 170 -16.17 -46.00 32.19
N SER A 171 -17.50 -45.98 32.17
CA SER A 171 -18.27 -45.34 31.09
C SER A 171 -18.12 -43.81 31.12
N LEU A 172 -18.01 -43.23 32.31
CA LEU A 172 -17.78 -41.80 32.53
C LEU A 172 -16.38 -41.36 32.11
N ARG A 173 -15.36 -42.19 32.35
CA ARG A 173 -13.99 -41.93 31.87
C ARG A 173 -13.92 -41.94 30.35
N ARG A 174 -14.67 -42.84 29.70
CA ARG A 174 -14.75 -42.93 28.24
C ARG A 174 -15.47 -41.72 27.64
N SER A 175 -16.61 -41.32 28.20
CA SER A 175 -17.36 -40.15 27.71
C SER A 175 -16.60 -38.84 27.96
N GLY A 176 -15.93 -38.68 29.10
CA GLY A 176 -15.10 -37.50 29.37
C GLY A 176 -13.97 -37.31 28.35
N ARG A 177 -13.31 -38.40 27.93
CA ARG A 177 -12.29 -38.36 26.87
C ARG A 177 -12.88 -38.00 25.51
N GLN A 178 -14.05 -38.53 25.18
CA GLN A 178 -14.74 -38.20 23.91
C GLN A 178 -15.15 -36.73 23.85
N VAL A 179 -15.70 -36.20 24.95
CA VAL A 179 -16.06 -34.77 25.04
C VAL A 179 -14.83 -33.88 24.93
N ALA A 180 -13.73 -34.21 25.63
CA ALA A 180 -12.49 -33.45 25.55
C ALA A 180 -11.90 -33.42 24.13
N GLN A 181 -11.97 -34.54 23.40
CA GLN A 181 -11.50 -34.60 22.01
C GLN A 181 -12.40 -33.79 21.05
N ALA A 182 -13.72 -33.85 21.22
CA ALA A 182 -14.66 -33.07 20.42
C ALA A 182 -14.47 -31.56 20.61
N VAL A 183 -14.28 -31.12 21.86
CA VAL A 183 -13.99 -29.70 22.19
C VAL A 183 -12.64 -29.27 21.61
N ARG A 184 -11.60 -30.09 21.76
CA ARG A 184 -10.27 -29.78 21.20
C ARG A 184 -10.31 -29.63 19.67
N ARG A 185 -11.05 -30.49 18.96
CA ARG A 185 -11.22 -30.37 17.51
C ARG A 185 -11.95 -29.09 17.15
N ALA A 186 -13.07 -28.79 17.81
CA ALA A 186 -13.85 -27.59 17.56
C ALA A 186 -13.06 -26.30 17.80
N LEU A 187 -12.15 -26.27 18.78
CA LEU A 187 -11.30 -25.10 19.05
C LEU A 187 -10.14 -24.92 18.06
N ASN A 188 -9.72 -25.99 17.37
CA ASN A 188 -8.63 -25.94 16.40
C ASN A 188 -9.10 -25.64 14.97
N ASP A 189 -10.39 -25.78 14.67
CA ASP A 189 -10.99 -25.54 13.36
C ASP A 189 -11.44 -24.07 13.15
N PHE A 190 -11.16 -23.16 14.08
CA PHE A 190 -11.39 -21.70 13.98
C PHE A 190 -10.05 -20.94 13.90
#